data_AF-A0AAJ2HE59-F1
#
_entry.id   AF-A0AAJ2HE59-F1
#
_cell.length_a   1.000
_cell.length_b   1.000
_cell.length_c   1.000
_cell.angle_alpha   90.00
_cell.angle_beta   90.00
_cell.angle_gamma   90.00
#
_symmetry.space_group_name_H-M   'P 1'
#
loop_
_entity.id
_entity.type
_entity.pdbx_description
1 polymer ?
#
loop_
_entity_poly.entity_id
_entity_poly.type
_entity_poly.pdbx_seq_one_letter_code
_entity_poly.pdbx_strand_id
1 'polypeptide(L)' 'MDRFEVTETADLLSALEVIEAQPLATRADAFASLHDALARELDAGPTSSSS' A
#
# COMPACT_ATOMS: atom_id res chain seq x y z
N MET A 1 -4.28 -20.20 3.23
CA MET A 1 -3.84 -18.84 2.85
C MET A 1 -3.61 -18.84 1.36
N ASP A 2 -4.37 -18.02 0.64
CA ASP A 2 -4.27 -17.86 -0.80
C ASP A 2 -2.94 -17.17 -1.15
N ARG A 3 -2.26 -17.63 -2.20
CA ARG A 3 -0.95 -17.11 -2.62
C ARG A 3 -0.99 -15.62 -2.96
N PHE A 4 -2.16 -15.07 -3.28
CA PHE A 4 -2.39 -13.68 -3.66
C PHE A 4 -2.24 -12.70 -2.49
N GLU A 5 -2.79 -13.02 -1.31
CA GLU A 5 -2.69 -12.14 -0.12
C GLU A 5 -1.24 -11.95 0.34
N VAL A 6 -0.38 -12.95 0.10
CA VAL A 6 1.05 -12.89 0.44
C VAL A 6 1.79 -11.86 -0.42
N THR A 7 1.37 -11.70 -1.69
CA THR A 7 1.98 -10.73 -2.61
C THR A 7 1.54 -9.31 -2.27
N GLU A 8 0.25 -9.07 -2.05
CA GLU A 8 -0.26 -7.75 -1.63
C GLU A 8 0.36 -7.27 -0.32
N THR A 9 0.49 -8.17 0.65
CA THR A 9 1.17 -7.86 1.92
C THR A 9 2.65 -7.54 1.70
N ALA A 10 3.34 -8.27 0.82
CA ALA A 10 4.74 -8.00 0.50
C ALA A 10 4.93 -6.66 -0.23
N ASP A 11 4.03 -6.31 -1.14
CA ASP A 11 4.06 -5.04 -1.87
C ASP A 11 3.81 -3.86 -0.93
N LEU A 12 2.85 -3.99 0.00
CA LEU A 12 2.60 -2.99 1.02
C LEU A 12 3.82 -2.81 1.95
N LEU A 13 4.41 -3.91 2.41
CA LEU A 13 5.62 -3.86 3.24
C LEU A 13 6.78 -3.17 2.50
N SER A 14 6.98 -3.49 1.22
CA SER A 14 8.00 -2.83 0.40
C SER A 14 7.74 -1.32 0.24
N ALA A 15 6.49 -0.91 0.05
CA ALA A 15 6.13 0.50 -0.01
C ALA A 15 6.42 1.24 1.31
N LEU A 16 6.14 0.62 2.45
CA LEU A 16 6.44 1.17 3.77
C LEU A 16 7.94 1.32 3.98
N GLU A 17 8.75 0.33 3.60
CA GLU A 17 10.22 0.40 3.66
C GLU A 17 10.77 1.59 2.85
N VAL A 18 10.21 1.85 1.66
CA VAL A 18 10.58 3.00 0.83
C VAL A 18 10.25 4.32 1.52
N ILE A 19 9.08 4.44 2.16
CA ILE A 19 8.69 5.65 2.91
C ILE A 19 9.61 5.84 4.13
N GLU A 20 9.95 4.77 4.83
CA GLU A 20 10.86 4.80 5.98
C GLU A 20 12.31 5.10 5.61
N ALA A 21 12.71 4.95 4.35
CA ALA A 21 14.02 5.42 3.88
C ALA A 21 14.06 6.93 3.62
N GLN A 22 12.91 7.61 3.55
CA GLN A 22 12.85 9.04 3.26
C GLN A 22 13.22 9.92 4.48
N PRO A 23 13.61 11.19 4.25
CA PRO A 23 13.76 12.17 5.32
C PRO A 23 12.50 12.30 6.18
N LEU A 24 12.66 12.45 7.49
CA LEU A 24 11.53 12.49 8.43
C LEU A 24 10.48 13.54 8.05
N ALA A 25 10.91 14.68 7.52
CA ALA A 25 10.05 15.80 7.12
C ALA A 25 9.06 15.44 6.00
N THR A 26 9.30 14.41 5.19
CA THR A 26 8.44 14.03 4.05
C THR A 26 7.56 12.81 4.34
N ARG A 27 7.86 12.07 5.41
CA ARG A 27 7.18 10.79 5.68
C ARG A 27 5.68 10.94 5.94
N ALA A 28 5.28 12.00 6.65
CA ALA A 28 3.88 12.22 6.98
C ALA A 28 3.02 12.34 5.71
N ASP A 29 3.46 13.15 4.74
CA ASP A 29 2.76 13.34 3.46
C ASP A 29 2.76 12.05 2.62
N ALA A 30 3.85 11.29 2.65
CA ALA A 30 3.96 10.02 1.95
C ALA A 30 3.01 8.95 2.53
N PHE A 31 2.93 8.84 3.87
CA PHE A 31 1.97 7.94 4.53
C PHE A 31 0.52 8.35 4.29
N ALA A 32 0.22 9.66 4.33
CA ALA A 32 -1.11 10.16 4.00
C ALA A 32 -1.52 9.78 2.56
N SER A 33 -0.58 9.92 1.61
CA SER A 33 -0.81 9.55 0.21
C SER A 33 -1.05 8.04 0.04
N LEU A 34 -0.28 7.20 0.74
CA LEU A 34 -0.46 5.75 0.73
C LEU A 34 -1.82 5.36 1.34
N HIS A 35 -2.19 5.97 2.46
CA HIS A 35 -3.49 5.78 3.10
C HIS A 35 -4.64 6.11 2.14
N ASP A 36 -4.58 7.25 1.46
CA ASP A 36 -5.63 7.67 0.53
C ASP A 36 -5.76 6.72 -0.67
N ALA A 37 -4.65 6.12 -1.12
CA ALA A 37 -4.67 5.09 -2.16
C ALA A 37 -5.39 3.82 -1.69
N LEU A 38 -5.03 3.32 -0.51
CA LEU A 38 -5.65 2.13 0.08
C LEU A 38 -7.15 2.36 0.38
N ALA A 39 -7.52 3.53 0.86
CA ALA A 39 -8.92 3.89 1.10
C ALA A 39 -9.74 3.85 -0.20
N ARG A 40 -9.19 4.39 -1.30
CA ARG A 40 -9.85 4.35 -2.62
C ARG A 40 -10.01 2.93 -3.14
N GLU A 41 -9.03 2.06 -2.90
CA GLU A 41 -9.10 0.66 -3.30
C GLU A 41 -10.20 -0.10 -2.53
N LEU A 42 -10.27 0.12 -1.22
CA LEU A 42 -11.34 -0.43 -0.39
C LEU A 42 -12.74 0.07 -0.82
N ASP A 43 -12.85 1.36 -1.14
CA ASP A 43 -14.09 1.98 -1.62
C ASP A 43 -14.52 1.47 -3.00
N ALA A 44 -13.57 1.11 -3.87
CA ALA A 44 -13.85 0.56 -5.19
C ALA A 44 -14.48 -0.85 -5.14
N GLY A 45 -14.43 -1.52 -3.98
CA GLY A 45 -14.88 -2.89 -3.80
C GLY A 45 -13.93 -3.90 -4.45
N PRO A 46 -14.23 -5.21 -4.39
CA PRO A 46 -13.33 -6.25 -4.90
C PRO A 46 -13.17 -6.12 -6.42
N THR A 47 -12.16 -5.38 -6.85
CA THR A 47 -11.69 -5.44 -8.23
C THR A 47 -10.99 -6.78 -8.38
N SER A 48 -11.55 -7.64 -9.23
CA SER A 48 -10.86 -8.84 -9.70
C SER A 48 -9.61 -8.43 -10.48
N SER A 49 -8.55 -8.04 -9.78
CA SER A 49 -7.21 -7.93 -10.35
C SER A 49 -6.63 -9.34 -10.41
N SER A 50 -7.27 -10.17 -11.22
CA SER A 50 -6.75 -11.46 -11.67
C SER A 50 -6.39 -11.29 -13.15
N SER A 51 -5.10 -11.12 -13.40
CA SER A 51 -4.46 -11.48 -14.67
C SER A 51 -3.14 -12.18 -14.38
#